data_AF-A0A1G1K1I1-F1
#
_entry.id   AF-A0A1G1K1I1-F1
#
_cell.length_a   1.000
_cell.length_b   1.000
_cell.length_c   1.000
_cell.angle_alpha   90.00
_cell.angle_beta   90.00
_cell.angle_gamma   90.00
#
_symmetry.space_group_name_H-M   'P 1'
#
loop_
_entity.id
_entity.type
_entity.pdbx_description
1 polymer ?
#
loop_
_entity_poly.entity_id
_entity_poly.type
_entity_poly.pdbx_seq_one_letter_code
_entity_poly.pdbx_strand_id
1 'polypeptide(L)' 'MPVEKSFAHILARQFRGSENLYTIGLPSGRVVHSSEPSTTVYPVGTPVQLQLNATHTVLFEHQLRT' A
#
# COMPACT_ATOMS: atom_id res chain seq x y z
N MET A 1 -9.10 0.11 -0.33
CA MET A 1 -10.35 -0.65 -0.17
C MET A 1 -10.36 -1.86 -1.09
N PRO A 2 -10.94 -3.00 -0.72
CA PRO A 2 -11.06 -4.18 -1.58
C PRO A 2 -11.90 -3.91 -2.82
N VAL A 3 -11.42 -4.36 -3.99
CA VAL A 3 -12.11 -4.26 -5.28
C VAL A 3 -11.75 -5.50 -6.10
N GLU A 4 -12.75 -6.23 -6.61
CA GLU A 4 -12.54 -7.51 -7.31
C GLU A 4 -11.63 -7.42 -8.54
N LYS A 5 -11.63 -6.29 -9.25
CA LYS A 5 -10.83 -6.06 -10.46
C LYS A 5 -9.80 -4.96 -10.25
N SER A 6 -8.93 -5.14 -9.28
CA SER A 6 -7.75 -4.29 -9.09
C SER A 6 -6.48 -5.02 -9.50
N PHE A 7 -5.53 -4.27 -10.05
CA PHE A 7 -4.19 -4.79 -10.34
C PHE A 7 -3.23 -4.63 -9.15
N ALA A 8 -3.62 -3.92 -8.09
CA ALA A 8 -2.85 -3.83 -6.86
C ALA A 8 -3.35 -4.81 -5.80
N HIS A 9 -2.43 -5.42 -5.04
CA HIS A 9 -2.74 -6.51 -4.12
C HIS A 9 -2.01 -6.35 -2.78
N ILE A 10 -2.63 -6.81 -1.70
CA ILE A 10 -1.94 -6.93 -0.40
C ILE A 10 -0.87 -8.03 -0.50
N LEU A 11 0.40 -7.66 -0.34
CA LEU A 11 1.52 -8.61 -0.34
C LEU A 11 1.85 -9.10 1.07
N ALA A 12 1.72 -8.23 2.07
CA ALA A 12 1.99 -8.55 3.47
C ALA A 12 1.12 -7.71 4.40
N ARG A 13 0.85 -8.25 5.58
CA ARG A 13 0.17 -7.58 6.69
C ARG A 13 0.94 -7.82 7.99
N GLN A 14 1.13 -6.77 8.78
CA GLN A 14 1.62 -6.85 10.15
C GLN A 14 0.65 -6.16 11.10
N PHE A 15 0.21 -6.87 12.14
CA PHE A 15 -0.55 -6.28 13.24
C PHE A 15 0.39 -5.60 14.24
N ARG A 16 0.10 -4.35 14.62
CA ARG A 16 0.90 -3.54 15.57
C ARG A 16 0.01 -2.83 16.60
N GLY A 17 -0.81 -3.60 17.33
CA GLY A 17 -1.64 -3.07 18.41
C GLY A 17 -2.85 -2.30 17.89
N SER A 18 -2.74 -0.98 17.72
CA SER A 18 -3.83 -0.13 17.23
C SER A 18 -3.96 -0.11 15.71
N GLU A 19 -3.00 -0.68 14.98
CA GLU A 19 -2.95 -0.60 13.51
C GLU A 19 -2.60 -1.94 12.84
N ASN A 20 -2.98 -2.03 11.57
CA ASN A 20 -2.46 -2.98 10.61
C ASN A 20 -1.58 -2.24 9.60
N LEU A 21 -0.32 -2.65 9.49
CA LEU A 21 0.58 -2.19 8.44
C LEU A 21 0.49 -3.12 7.24
N TYR A 22 0.33 -2.54 6.06
CA TYR A 22 0.21 -3.25 4.79
C TYR A 22 1.37 -2.92 3.87
N THR A 23 1.86 -3.95 3.17
CA THR A 23 2.67 -3.79 1.96
C THR A 23 1.78 -4.11 0.77
N ILE A 24 1.64 -3.16 -0.15
CA ILE A 24 0.77 -3.25 -1.32
C ILE A 24 1.63 -3.27 -2.57
N GLY A 25 1.46 -4.30 -3.39
CA GLY A 25 2.14 -4.43 -4.68
C GLY A 25 1.39 -3.67 -5.76
N LEU A 26 2.09 -2.85 -6.53
CA LEU A 26 1.54 -2.17 -7.70
C LEU A 26 1.92 -2.90 -9.00
N PRO A 27 1.17 -2.70 -10.10
CA PRO A 27 1.46 -3.32 -11.40
C PRO A 27 2.82 -2.90 -11.99
N SER A 28 3.33 -1.75 -11.55
CA SER A 28 4.65 -1.25 -11.92
C SER A 28 5.81 -2.03 -11.27
N GLY A 29 5.52 -3.02 -10.42
CA GLY A 29 6.52 -3.71 -9.60
C GLY A 29 6.98 -2.92 -8.37
N ARG A 30 6.50 -1.67 -8.20
CA ARG A 30 6.75 -0.87 -7.00
C ARG A 30 5.84 -1.30 -5.86
N VAL A 31 6.26 -0.96 -4.63
CA VAL A 31 5.49 -1.21 -3.42
C VAL A 31 5.00 0.10 -2.80
N VAL A 32 3.83 0.06 -2.20
CA VAL A 32 3.29 1.13 -1.34
C VAL A 32 3.09 0.56 0.05
N HIS A 33 3.53 1.30 1.05
CA HIS A 33 3.24 1.00 2.45
C HIS A 33 2.03 1.84 2.90
N SER A 34 1.13 1.21 3.64
CA SER A 34 -0.08 1.85 4.18
C SER A 34 -0.33 1.37 5.60
N SER A 35 -1.00 2.17 6.41
CA SER A 35 -1.59 1.73 7.68
C SER A 35 -3.11 1.86 7.65
N GLU A 36 -3.78 1.03 8.43
CA GLU A 36 -5.20 1.13 8.73
C GLU A 36 -5.42 0.81 10.21
N PRO A 37 -6.56 1.19 10.80
CA PRO A 37 -6.92 0.75 12.15
C PRO A 37 -6.86 -0.77 12.31
N SER A 38 -6.58 -1.24 13.53
CA SER A 38 -6.48 -2.66 13.87
C SER A 38 -7.71 -3.49 13.50
N THR A 39 -8.88 -2.86 13.53
CA THR A 39 -10.18 -3.44 13.19
C THR A 39 -10.40 -3.63 11.69
N THR A 40 -9.64 -2.93 10.85
CA THR A 40 -9.71 -3.06 9.38
C THR A 40 -8.69 -4.10 8.91
N VAL A 41 -9.18 -5.29 8.55
CA VAL A 41 -8.33 -6.43 8.17
C VAL A 41 -8.51 -6.78 6.70
N TYR A 42 -7.45 -6.63 5.93
CA TYR A 42 -7.36 -7.10 4.54
C TYR A 42 -6.41 -8.30 4.45
N PRO A 43 -6.88 -9.48 4.04
CA PRO A 43 -6.02 -10.64 3.85
C PRO A 43 -4.93 -10.42 2.78
N VAL A 44 -3.81 -11.13 2.90
CA VAL A 44 -2.81 -11.23 1.82
C VAL A 44 -3.45 -11.79 0.56
N GLY A 45 -3.10 -11.24 -0.61
CA GLY A 45 -3.67 -11.55 -1.90
C GLY A 45 -4.96 -10.77 -2.23
N THR A 46 -5.51 -10.00 -1.27
CA THR A 46 -6.72 -9.21 -1.53
C THR A 46 -6.44 -8.15 -2.59
N PRO A 47 -7.22 -8.09 -3.69
CA PRO A 47 -7.12 -7.01 -4.67
C PRO A 47 -7.70 -5.72 -4.07
N VAL A 48 -6.96 -4.63 -4.18
CA VAL A 48 -7.28 -3.36 -3.52
C VAL A 48 -7.12 -2.17 -4.46
N GLN A 49 -8.03 -1.21 -4.38
CA GLN A 49 -7.84 0.11 -4.96
C GLN A 49 -7.21 1.03 -3.91
N LEU A 50 -6.19 1.79 -4.33
CA LEU A 50 -5.55 2.82 -3.51
C LEU A 50 -6.21 4.17 -3.78
N GLN A 51 -6.53 4.89 -2.70
CA GLN A 51 -6.88 6.29 -2.75
C GLN A 51 -5.79 7.06 -2.01
N LEU A 52 -5.10 7.96 -2.72
CA LEU A 52 -4.03 8.76 -2.15
C LEU A 52 -4.58 10.13 -1.79
N ASN A 53 -4.47 10.50 -0.51
CA ASN A 53 -4.62 11.89 -0.08
C ASN A 53 -3.21 12.42 0.26
N ALA A 54 -2.56 13.01 -0.73
CA ALA A 54 -1.16 13.44 -0.65
C ALA A 54 -1.02 14.77 0.10
N THR A 55 -1.31 14.78 1.40
CA THR A 55 -1.19 15.99 2.25
C THR A 55 0.27 16.37 2.51
N HIS A 56 1.19 15.40 2.44
CA HIS A 56 2.62 15.58 2.61
C HIS A 56 3.35 14.82 1.51
N THR A 57 4.03 15.54 0.63
CA THR A 57 4.79 14.98 -0.50
C THR A 57 6.21 15.50 -0.45
N VAL A 58 7.18 14.58 -0.45
CA VAL A 58 8.60 14.91 -0.58
C VAL A 58 9.08 14.39 -1.94
N LEU A 59 9.69 15.27 -2.72
CA LEU A 59 10.23 14.94 -4.05
C LEU A 59 11.76 14.92 -3.98
N PHE A 60 12.34 13.90 -4.61
CA PHE A 60 13.78 13.76 -4.76
C PHE A 60 14.14 13.85 -6.24
N GLU A 61 15.26 14.49 -6.57
CA GLU A 61 15.77 14.49 -7.94
C GLU A 61 16.18 13.07 -8.35
N HIS A 62 15.80 12.68 -9.56
CA HIS A 62 16.23 11.42 -10.12
C HIS A 62 17.66 11.57 -10.66
N GLN A 63 18.65 11.29 -9.82
CA GLN A 63 20.04 11.24 -10.27
C GLN A 63 20.26 9.95 -11.07
N LEU A 64 20.27 10.10 -12.40
CA LEU A 64 20.80 9.06 -13.29
C LEU A 64 22.28 8.85 -12.90
N ARG A 65 22.60 7.69 -12.33
CA ARG A 65 24.00 7.30 -12.16
C ARG A 65 24.57 7.01 -13.54
N THR A 66 25.29 7.98 -14.11
CA THR A 66 26.18 7.80 -15.27
C THR A 66 27.44 7.07 -14.87
#